data_AF-A0A151QLX5-F1
#
_entry.id   AF-A0A151QLX5-F1
#
_cell.length_a   1.000
_cell.length_b   1.000
_cell.length_c   1.000
_cell.angle_alpha   90.00
_cell.angle_beta   90.00
_cell.angle_gamma   90.00
#
_symmetry.space_group_name_H-M   'P 1'
#
loop_
_entity.id
_entity.type
_entity.pdbx_description
1 polymer ?
#
loop_
_entity_poly.entity_id
_entity_poly.type
_entity_poly.pdbx_seq_one_letter_code
_entity_poly.pdbx_strand_id
1 'polypeptide(L)'
;MHDVFHVSQLRKYIRDPSHVVEMDEVQVREDLTYEKRPVVVVDHKLKDLRGKSISLVKILWDAATGEATWEVESQFKEQYPFLFSG
;
A
#
# COMPACT_ATOMS: atom_id res chain seq x y z
N MET A 1 -30.54 -27.77 -32.58
CA MET A 1 -29.34 -27.22 -31.88
C MET A 1 -29.53 -25.72 -31.83
N HIS A 2 -29.77 -25.14 -30.64
CA HIS A 2 -30.00 -23.71 -30.50
C HIS A 2 -28.75 -23.07 -29.91
N ASP A 3 -28.19 -22.11 -30.64
CA ASP A 3 -27.08 -21.29 -30.17
C ASP A 3 -27.67 -20.21 -29.26
N VAL A 4 -27.56 -20.41 -27.94
CA VAL A 4 -28.09 -19.49 -26.93
C VAL A 4 -26.91 -18.76 -26.31
N PHE A 5 -26.78 -17.48 -26.62
CA PHE A 5 -25.84 -16.58 -25.96
C PHE A 5 -26.55 -15.84 -24.83
N HIS A 6 -25.98 -15.87 -23.62
CA HIS A 6 -26.47 -15.07 -22.51
C HIS A 6 -25.82 -13.69 -22.56
N VAL A 7 -26.60 -12.66 -22.91
CA VAL A 7 -26.15 -11.27 -22.86
C VAL A 7 -26.59 -10.70 -21.52
N SER A 8 -25.68 -10.62 -20.55
CA SER A 8 -25.93 -9.88 -19.32
C SER A 8 -25.93 -8.39 -19.62
N GLN A 9 -27.10 -7.74 -19.56
CA GLN A 9 -27.19 -6.29 -19.66
C GLN A 9 -26.63 -5.65 -18.38
N LEU A 10 -25.49 -4.98 -18.50
CA LEU A 10 -24.96 -4.13 -17.43
C LEU A 10 -25.97 -3.03 -17.14
N ARG A 11 -26.50 -3.00 -15.92
CA ARG A 11 -27.36 -1.90 -15.47
C ARG A 11 -26.52 -0.63 -15.37
N LYS A 12 -27.00 0.44 -16.00
CA LYS A 12 -26.41 1.77 -15.89
C LYS A 12 -26.40 2.17 -14.41
N TYR A 13 -25.22 2.49 -13.90
CA TYR A 13 -25.08 3.05 -12.56
C TYR A 13 -25.83 4.40 -12.48
N ILE A 14 -26.73 4.53 -11.50
CA ILE A 14 -27.40 5.78 -11.16
C ILE A 14 -26.54 6.41 -10.07
N ARG A 15 -25.91 7.56 -10.38
CA ARG A 15 -25.09 8.29 -9.41
C ARG A 15 -25.93 8.63 -8.18
N ASP A 16 -25.59 8.01 -7.06
CA ASP A 16 -26.06 8.41 -5.75
C ASP A 16 -25.19 9.55 -5.22
N PRO A 17 -25.75 10.72 -4.88
CA PRO A 17 -25.01 11.83 -4.28
C PRO A 17 -24.28 11.49 -2.98
N SER A 18 -24.65 10.42 -2.26
CA SER A 18 -23.87 9.94 -1.11
C SER A 18 -22.72 9.02 -1.49
N HIS A 19 -22.61 8.60 -2.75
CA HIS A 19 -21.48 7.85 -3.28
C HIS A 19 -20.37 8.80 -3.75
N VAL A 20 -20.16 9.89 -3.02
CA VAL A 20 -18.93 10.67 -3.17
C VAL A 20 -17.87 9.88 -2.43
N VAL A 21 -16.96 9.27 -3.18
CA VAL A 21 -15.71 8.79 -2.61
C VAL A 21 -14.98 10.05 -2.17
N GLU A 22 -14.86 10.25 -0.86
CA GLU A 22 -13.98 11.27 -0.31
C GLU A 22 -12.58 10.95 -0.82
N MET A 23 -12.12 11.74 -1.80
CA MET A 23 -10.72 11.69 -2.19
C MET A 23 -9.98 12.41 -1.08
N ASP A 24 -9.25 11.65 -0.27
CA ASP A 24 -8.16 12.24 0.52
C ASP A 24 -7.31 13.11 -0.42
N GLU A 25 -6.81 14.24 0.09
CA GLU A 25 -5.89 15.13 -0.64
C GLU A 25 -4.55 14.42 -0.87
N VAL A 26 -4.57 13.42 -1.74
CA VAL A 26 -3.44 12.65 -2.22
C VAL A 26 -2.71 13.56 -3.20
N GLN A 27 -1.54 14.05 -2.80
CA GLN A 27 -0.62 14.73 -3.71
C GLN A 27 -0.07 13.72 -4.70
N VAL A 28 -0.81 13.51 -5.78
CA VAL A 28 -0.40 12.70 -6.92
C VAL A 28 0.61 13.52 -7.72
N ARG A 29 1.79 12.95 -7.99
CA ARG A 29 2.80 13.54 -8.86
C ARG A 29 2.32 13.49 -10.32
N GLU A 30 2.94 14.28 -11.21
CA GLU A 30 2.54 14.36 -12.63
C GLU A 30 2.58 13.00 -13.36
N ASP A 31 3.36 12.04 -12.85
CA ASP A 31 3.48 10.67 -13.36
C ASP A 31 2.42 9.69 -12.79
N LEU A 32 1.38 10.21 -12.13
CA LEU A 32 0.34 9.43 -11.46
C LEU A 32 0.84 8.56 -10.29
N THR A 33 2.04 8.83 -9.77
CA THR A 33 2.52 8.17 -8.55
C THR A 33 2.08 8.92 -7.30
N TYR A 34 1.83 8.17 -6.24
CA TYR A 34 1.57 8.70 -4.91
C TYR A 34 2.63 8.22 -3.93
N GLU A 35 3.16 9.14 -3.14
CA GLU A 35 4.12 8.83 -2.09
C GLU A 35 3.38 8.57 -0.78
N LYS A 36 3.28 7.29 -0.39
CA LYS A 36 2.83 6.91 0.95
C LYS A 36 3.91 7.26 1.96
N ARG A 37 3.51 7.92 3.05
CA ARG A 37 4.42 8.20 4.16
C ARG A 37 4.37 7.05 5.17
N PRO A 38 5.53 6.54 5.61
CA PRO A 38 5.56 5.52 6.62
C PRO A 38 5.09 6.09 7.97
N VAL A 39 4.24 5.34 8.67
CA VAL A 39 3.69 5.75 9.97
C VAL A 39 4.63 5.36 11.09
N VAL A 40 4.97 4.06 11.17
CA VAL A 40 5.79 3.51 12.26
C VAL A 40 6.39 2.16 11.87
N VAL A 41 7.54 1.85 12.46
CA VAL A 41 8.12 0.49 12.42
C VAL A 41 7.37 -0.37 13.44
N VAL A 42 6.71 -1.42 12.98
CA VAL A 42 5.89 -2.29 13.85
C VAL A 42 6.57 -3.60 14.23
N ASP A 43 7.62 -4.03 13.51
CA ASP A 43 8.33 -5.26 13.80
C ASP A 43 9.73 -5.29 13.16
N HIS A 44 10.61 -6.16 13.67
CA HIS A 44 11.96 -6.38 13.18
C HIS A 44 12.22 -7.87 12.95
N LYS A 45 12.92 -8.21 11.87
CA LYS A 45 13.23 -9.60 11.55
C LYS A 45 14.60 -9.73 10.89
N LEU A 46 15.44 -10.58 11.46
CA LEU A 46 16.66 -11.03 10.79
C LEU A 46 16.34 -12.22 9.87
N LYS A 47 16.82 -12.16 8.63
CA LYS A 47 16.65 -13.23 7.63
C LYS A 47 17.99 -13.66 7.07
N ASP A 48 18.32 -14.93 7.27
CA ASP A 48 19.52 -15.52 6.68
C ASP A 48 19.24 -16.00 5.26
N LEU A 49 20.05 -15.54 4.31
CA LEU A 49 19.96 -15.88 2.89
C LEU A 49 21.36 -16.19 2.35
N ARG A 50 21.56 -17.42 1.88
CA ARG A 50 22.81 -17.87 1.21
C ARG A 50 24.09 -17.47 1.97
N GLY A 51 24.07 -17.61 3.29
CA GLY A 51 25.20 -17.29 4.18
C GLY A 51 25.35 -15.80 4.55
N LYS A 52 24.38 -14.95 4.21
CA LYS A 52 24.32 -13.54 4.64
C LYS A 52 23.07 -13.29 5.47
N SER A 53 23.19 -12.57 6.57
CA SER A 53 22.05 -12.11 7.36
C SER A 53 21.59 -10.73 6.87
N ILE A 54 20.29 -10.57 6.62
CA ILE A 54 19.67 -9.31 6.24
C ILE A 54 18.66 -8.92 7.30
N SER A 55 18.78 -7.70 7.83
CA SER A 55 17.78 -7.16 8.75
C SER A 55 16.63 -6.52 7.96
N LEU A 56 15.41 -6.93 8.30
CA LEU A 56 14.17 -6.43 7.73
C LEU A 56 13.35 -5.75 8.82
N VAL A 57 12.63 -4.72 8.44
CA VAL A 57 11.70 -4.00 9.31
C VAL A 57 10.33 -3.98 8.68
N LYS A 58 9.30 -4.18 9.50
CA LYS A 58 7.92 -4.10 9.05
C LYS A 58 7.45 -2.67 9.26
N ILE A 59 7.04 -2.02 8.18
CA ILE A 59 6.61 -0.63 8.16
C ILE A 59 5.10 -0.58 7.96
N LEU A 60 4.39 0.11 8.86
CA LEU A 60 2.97 0.41 8.70
C LEU A 60 2.83 1.68 7.84
N TRP A 61 2.08 1.58 6.76
CA TRP A 61 1.83 2.70 5.83
C TRP A 61 0.49 3.37 6.10
N ASP A 62 -0.48 2.60 6.58
CA ASP A 62 -1.82 3.08 6.89
C ASP A 62 -2.40 2.32 8.07
N ALA A 63 -2.73 3.06 9.13
CA ALA A 63 -3.32 2.52 10.35
C ALA A 63 -4.80 2.13 10.17
N ALA A 64 -5.52 2.74 9.22
CA ALA A 64 -6.93 2.45 8.96
C ALA A 64 -7.10 1.11 8.23
N THR A 65 -6.28 0.87 7.20
CA THR A 65 -6.31 -0.39 6.44
C THR A 65 -5.41 -1.49 7.03
N GLY A 66 -4.46 -1.12 7.91
CA GLY A 66 -3.47 -2.04 8.44
C GLY A 66 -2.41 -2.46 7.40
N GLU A 67 -2.26 -1.68 6.34
CA GLU A 67 -1.31 -1.94 5.27
C GLU A 67 0.13 -1.82 5.77
N ALA A 68 0.90 -2.91 5.63
CA ALA A 68 2.29 -2.96 6.05
C ALA A 68 3.15 -3.78 5.10
N THR A 69 4.40 -3.35 4.86
CA THR A 69 5.40 -4.07 4.06
C THR A 69 6.65 -4.38 4.87
N TRP A 70 7.46 -5.33 4.39
CA TRP A 70 8.77 -5.64 4.96
C TRP A 70 9.86 -5.01 4.08
N GLU A 71 10.62 -4.09 4.66
CA GLU A 71 11.68 -3.34 3.98
C GLU A 71 13.06 -3.65 4.58
N VAL A 72 14.13 -3.39 3.81
CA VAL A 72 15.50 -3.58 4.30
C VAL A 72 15.85 -2.46 5.27
N GLU A 73 16.21 -2.81 6.51
CA GLU A 73 16.40 -1.84 7.59
C GLU A 73 17.42 -0.76 7.24
N SER A 74 18.58 -1.13 6.68
CA SER A 74 19.64 -0.17 6.39
C SER A 74 19.21 0.88 5.36
N GLN A 75 18.52 0.45 4.30
CA GLN A 75 18.02 1.35 3.26
C GLN A 75 16.90 2.26 3.80
N PHE A 76 15.99 1.68 4.58
CA PHE A 76 14.86 2.42 5.13
C PHE A 76 15.31 3.45 6.17
N LYS A 77 16.35 3.12 6.96
CA LYS A 77 16.94 4.02 7.94
C LYS A 77 17.65 5.22 7.30
N GLU A 78 18.22 5.05 6.11
CA GLU A 78 18.79 6.16 5.33
C GLU A 78 17.70 7.11 4.80
N GLN A 79 16.55 6.57 4.37
CA GLN A 79 15.45 7.37 3.82
C GLN A 79 14.59 8.04 4.91
N TYR A 80 14.31 7.33 6.00
CA TYR A 80 13.43 7.76 7.08
C TYR A 80 14.10 7.62 8.45
N PRO A 81 15.20 8.35 8.72
CA PRO A 81 15.97 8.19 9.96
C PRO A 81 15.16 8.51 11.22
N PHE A 82 14.15 9.36 11.11
CA PHE A 82 13.26 9.75 12.22
C PHE A 82 12.40 8.59 12.76
N LEU A 83 12.21 7.51 11.99
CA LEU A 83 11.49 6.32 12.46
C LEU A 83 12.34 5.45 13.39
N PHE A 84 13.66 5.69 13.41
CA PHE A 84 14.64 4.91 14.16
C PHE A 84 15.36 5.73 15.23
N SER A 85 14.98 7.01 15.40
CA SER A 85 15.51 7.87 16.45
C SER A 85 14.75 7.61 17.75
N GLY A 86 15.20 6.60 18.50
CA GLY A 86 14.75 6.24 19.85
C GLY A 86 15.92 5.80 20.70
#